data_AF-A0A645IAS9-F1
#
_entry.id   AF-A0A645IAS9-F1
#
_cell.length_a   1.000
_cell.length_b   1.000
_cell.length_c   1.000
_cell.angle_alpha   90.00
_cell.angle_beta   90.00
_cell.angle_gamma   90.00
#
_symmetry.space_group_name_H-M   'P 1'
#
loop_
_entity.id
_entity.type
_entity.pdbx_description
1 polymer ?
#
loop_
_entity_poly.entity_id
_entity_poly.type
_entity_poly.pdbx_seq_one_letter_code
_entity_poly.pdbx_strand_id
1 'polypeptide(L)'
;MHTAAFNLEGKLRVIFKESITSYDSAQNIVVLKTMPGLAPAACAALDGMDISCLVGTIAGDDTALLIMRDNDSAVVFCEEINRMLQ
;
A
#
# COMPACT_ATOMS: atom_id res chain seq x y z
N MET A 1 -25.19 7.65 8.44
CA MET A 1 -24.10 6.74 8.87
C MET A 1 -22.92 6.80 7.89
N HIS A 2 -22.42 7.99 7.52
CA HIS A 2 -21.38 8.15 6.47
C HIS A 2 -20.04 8.70 6.99
N THR A 3 -19.95 9.03 8.28
CA THR A 3 -18.83 9.82 8.84
C THR A 3 -17.67 8.96 9.38
N ALA A 4 -17.93 7.71 9.79
CA ALA A 4 -16.93 6.86 10.42
C ALA A 4 -15.98 6.19 9.40
N ALA A 5 -16.52 5.70 8.27
CA ALA A 5 -15.73 5.03 7.23
C ALA A 5 -14.76 5.99 6.52
N PHE A 6 -15.21 7.21 6.21
CA PHE A 6 -14.38 8.25 5.58
C PHE A 6 -13.17 8.65 6.45
N ASN A 7 -13.34 8.65 7.78
CA ASN A 7 -12.25 8.94 8.73
C ASN A 7 -11.27 7.76 8.86
N LEU A 8 -11.73 6.52 8.67
CA LEU A 8 -10.88 5.34 8.75
C LEU A 8 -9.92 5.28 7.56
N GLU A 9 -10.41 5.46 6.35
CA GLU A 9 -9.57 5.45 5.13
C GLU A 9 -8.46 6.51 5.21
N GLY A 10 -8.79 7.72 5.65
CA GLY A 10 -7.81 8.79 5.86
C GLY A 10 -6.72 8.42 6.88
N LYS A 11 -7.10 7.78 8.00
CA LYS A 11 -6.13 7.31 9.01
C LYS A 11 -5.23 6.20 8.48
N LEU A 12 -5.78 5.25 7.74
CA LEU A 12 -5.00 4.18 7.12
C LEU A 12 -3.99 4.76 6.13
N ARG A 13 -4.38 5.78 5.34
CA ARG A 13 -3.48 6.47 4.40
C ARG A 13 -2.32 7.16 5.11
N VAL A 14 -2.57 7.78 6.27
CA VAL A 14 -1.50 8.36 7.10
C VAL A 14 -0.55 7.27 7.61
N ILE A 15 -1.07 6.18 8.17
CA ILE A 15 -0.23 5.06 8.66
C ILE A 15 0.64 4.52 7.53
N PHE A 16 0.05 4.32 6.35
CA PHE A 16 0.75 3.85 5.16
C PHE A 16 1.87 4.81 4.74
N LYS A 17 1.57 6.11 4.61
CA LYS A 17 2.54 7.16 4.25
C LYS A 17 3.72 7.20 5.23
N GLU A 18 3.45 7.17 6.52
CA GLU A 18 4.49 7.25 7.56
C GLU A 18 5.33 5.96 7.67
N SER A 19 4.83 4.84 7.12
CA SER A 19 5.53 3.55 7.21
C SER A 19 6.52 3.31 6.07
N ILE A 20 6.31 3.91 4.89
CA ILE A 20 7.06 3.60 3.66
C ILE A 20 8.32 4.44 3.54
N THR A 21 9.40 3.79 3.12
CA THR A 21 10.69 4.44 2.84
C THR A 21 10.99 4.48 1.34
N SER A 22 10.61 3.45 0.58
CA SER A 22 10.68 3.44 -0.88
C SER A 22 9.73 2.40 -1.48
N TYR A 23 9.53 2.46 -2.79
CA TYR A 23 8.73 1.50 -3.54
C TYR A 23 9.27 1.35 -4.97
N ASP A 24 9.04 0.18 -5.56
CA ASP A 24 9.32 -0.09 -6.98
C ASP A 24 8.38 -1.20 -7.48
N SER A 25 8.29 -1.41 -8.79
CA SER A 25 7.49 -2.47 -9.39
C SER A 25 8.28 -3.34 -10.36
N ALA A 26 8.04 -4.66 -10.29
CA ALA A 26 8.55 -5.63 -11.25
C ALA A 26 7.35 -6.42 -11.82
N GLN A 27 6.97 -6.11 -13.05
CA GLN A 27 5.72 -6.60 -13.65
C GLN A 27 4.53 -6.25 -12.74
N ASN A 28 3.63 -7.21 -12.46
CA ASN A 28 2.47 -7.02 -11.62
C ASN A 28 2.77 -7.04 -10.10
N ILE A 29 4.04 -7.01 -9.69
CA ILE A 29 4.42 -7.01 -8.28
C ILE A 29 4.94 -5.63 -7.90
N VAL A 30 4.36 -5.01 -6.88
CA VAL A 30 4.90 -3.80 -6.24
C VAL A 30 5.64 -4.23 -4.99
N VAL A 31 6.89 -3.79 -4.87
CA VAL A 31 7.75 -4.01 -3.70
C VAL A 31 7.73 -2.71 -2.89
N LEU A 32 7.29 -2.78 -1.64
CA LEU A 32 7.39 -1.68 -0.70
C LEU A 32 8.52 -1.94 0.28
N LYS A 33 9.34 -0.91 0.55
CA LYS A 33 10.24 -0.86 1.68
C LYS A 33 9.62 0.01 2.76
N THR A 34 9.72 -0.44 4.00
CA THR A 34 9.22 0.27 5.17
C THR A 34 10.34 0.56 6.16
N MET A 35 10.03 1.28 7.24
CA MET A 35 10.88 1.21 8.43
C MET A 35 10.87 -0.21 9.02
N PRO A 36 11.92 -0.63 9.74
CA PRO A 36 12.00 -1.95 10.36
C PRO A 36 10.75 -2.27 11.20
N GLY A 37 10.22 -3.50 11.03
CA GLY A 37 9.02 -3.98 11.73
C GLY A 37 7.68 -3.39 11.27
N LEU A 38 7.64 -2.51 10.27
CA LEU A 38 6.39 -1.85 9.84
C LEU A 38 5.72 -2.48 8.60
N ALA A 39 6.36 -3.42 7.90
CA ALA A 39 5.74 -4.02 6.72
C ALA A 39 4.37 -4.67 7.01
N PRO A 40 4.17 -5.41 8.13
CA PRO A 40 2.86 -5.96 8.45
C PRO A 40 1.77 -4.90 8.69
N ALA A 41 2.13 -3.77 9.31
CA ALA A 41 1.20 -2.68 9.56
C ALA A 41 0.80 -1.96 8.27
N ALA A 42 1.75 -1.75 7.35
CA ALA A 42 1.49 -1.19 6.03
C ALA A 42 0.55 -2.09 5.20
N CYS A 43 0.79 -3.41 5.19
CA CYS A 43 -0.10 -4.37 4.53
C CYS A 43 -1.50 -4.38 5.14
N ALA A 44 -1.63 -4.40 6.47
CA ALA A 44 -2.94 -4.36 7.12
C ALA A 44 -3.71 -3.06 6.82
N ALA A 45 -3.00 -1.94 6.67
CA ALA A 45 -3.61 -0.69 6.25
C ALA A 45 -4.09 -0.75 4.80
N LEU A 46 -3.29 -1.31 3.89
CA LEU A 46 -3.64 -1.50 2.49
C LEU A 46 -4.81 -2.46 2.30
N ASP A 47 -4.85 -3.58 3.02
CA ASP A 47 -5.94 -4.54 2.95
C ASP A 47 -7.28 -3.92 3.43
N GLY A 48 -7.21 -2.87 4.25
CA GLY A 48 -8.36 -2.09 4.69
C GLY A 48 -8.74 -0.93 3.76
N MET A 49 -7.89 -0.58 2.79
CA MET A 49 -8.21 0.34 1.69
C MET A 49 -8.73 -0.53 0.54
N ASP A 50 -9.97 -0.34 0.10
CA ASP A 50 -10.58 -1.15 -0.96
C ASP A 50 -9.94 -0.86 -2.34
N ILE A 51 -8.72 -1.38 -2.58
CA ILE A 51 -7.91 -1.13 -3.78
C ILE A 51 -8.31 -2.14 -4.86
N SER A 52 -9.10 -1.70 -5.85
CA SER A 52 -9.76 -2.57 -6.84
C SER A 52 -8.84 -3.54 -7.62
N CYS A 53 -7.56 -3.19 -7.80
CA CYS A 53 -6.61 -4.00 -8.58
C CYS A 53 -5.59 -4.77 -7.73
N LEU A 54 -5.65 -4.65 -6.41
CA LEU A 54 -4.82 -5.42 -5.48
C LEU A 54 -5.38 -6.84 -5.35
N VAL A 55 -4.57 -7.83 -5.67
CA VAL A 55 -4.92 -9.25 -5.48
C VAL A 55 -4.65 -9.69 -4.05
N GLY A 56 -3.58 -9.16 -3.44
CA GLY A 56 -3.24 -9.40 -2.05
C GLY A 56 -1.84 -8.90 -1.68
N THR A 57 -1.50 -9.02 -0.40
CA THR A 57 -0.23 -8.55 0.15
C THR A 57 0.50 -9.68 0.89
N ILE A 58 1.83 -9.61 0.92
CA ILE A 58 2.71 -10.47 1.74
C ILE A 58 3.72 -9.56 2.45
N ALA A 59 3.63 -9.53 3.78
CA ALA A 59 4.58 -8.78 4.61
C ALA A 59 5.75 -9.65 5.06
N GLY A 60 6.97 -9.12 4.90
CA GLY A 60 8.13 -9.50 5.69
C GLY A 60 8.24 -8.62 6.94
N ASP A 61 9.47 -8.18 7.26
CA ASP A 61 9.73 -7.26 8.37
C ASP A 61 9.76 -5.79 7.92
N ASP A 62 10.65 -5.47 6.97
CA ASP A 62 10.89 -4.14 6.43
C ASP A 62 10.56 -4.04 4.92
N THR A 63 9.94 -5.09 4.39
CA THR A 63 9.65 -5.27 2.97
C THR A 63 8.29 -5.93 2.82
N ALA A 64 7.45 -5.41 1.94
CA ALA A 64 6.19 -6.03 1.56
C ALA A 64 6.11 -6.23 0.04
N LEU A 65 5.46 -7.32 -0.37
CA LEU A 65 5.08 -7.56 -1.75
C LEU A 65 3.58 -7.34 -1.88
N LEU A 66 3.19 -6.56 -2.88
CA LEU A 66 1.82 -6.35 -3.28
C LEU A 66 1.64 -6.98 -4.65
N ILE A 67 0.72 -7.92 -4.73
CA ILE A 67 0.43 -8.63 -5.97
C ILE A 67 -0.72 -7.88 -6.63
N MET A 68 -0.46 -7.25 -7.76
CA MET A 68 -1.44 -6.54 -8.57
C MET A 68 -2.01 -7.47 -9.64
N ARG A 69 -3.20 -7.13 -10.15
CA ARG A 69 -3.89 -7.93 -11.16
C ARG A 69 -3.08 -8.07 -12.46
N ASP A 70 -2.38 -7.01 -12.85
CA ASP A 70 -1.55 -6.93 -14.05
C ASP A 70 -0.47 -5.84 -13.89
N ASN A 71 0.40 -5.72 -14.90
CA ASN A 71 1.50 -4.76 -14.91
C ASN A 71 1.00 -3.31 -14.92
N ASP A 72 -0.04 -3.01 -15.69
CA ASP A 72 -0.60 -1.65 -15.78
C ASP A 72 -1.16 -1.21 -14.42
N SER A 73 -1.83 -2.11 -13.70
CA SER A 73 -2.31 -1.88 -12.33
C SER A 73 -1.17 -1.56 -11.36
N ALA A 74 -0.02 -2.23 -11.49
CA ALA A 74 1.15 -1.96 -10.65
C ALA A 74 1.73 -0.57 -10.93
N VAL A 75 1.86 -0.18 -12.20
CA VAL A 75 2.33 1.16 -12.58
C VAL A 75 1.38 2.25 -12.04
N VAL A 76 0.07 2.08 -12.24
CA VAL A 76 -0.95 3.02 -11.72
C VAL A 76 -0.88 3.13 -10.21
N PHE A 77 -0.69 2.02 -9.50
CA PHE A 77 -0.58 2.04 -8.04
C PHE A 77 0.70 2.72 -7.56
N CYS A 78 1.84 2.52 -8.24
CA CYS A 78 3.06 3.28 -7.97
C CYS A 78 2.86 4.79 -8.15
N GLU A 79 2.12 5.22 -9.18
CA GLU A 79 1.76 6.63 -9.34
C GLU A 79 0.87 7.16 -8.20
N GLU A 80 -0.04 6.33 -7.70
CA GLU A 80 -0.88 6.68 -6.55
C GLU A 80 -0.04 6.84 -5.28
N ILE A 81 0.88 5.90 -5.01
CA ILE A 81 1.83 6.02 -3.89
C ILE A 81 2.62 7.32 -4.02
N ASN A 82 3.14 7.65 -5.21
CA ASN A 82 3.86 8.89 -5.44
C ASN A 82 3.03 10.13 -5.04
N ARG A 83 1.74 10.15 -5.42
CA ARG A 83 0.83 11.24 -5.05
C ARG A 83 0.53 11.30 -3.56
N MET A 84 0.51 10.16 -2.87
CA MET A 84 0.31 10.12 -1.41
C MET A 84 1.52 10.61 -0.63
N LEU A 85 2.74 10.34 -1.12
CA LEU A 85 3.98 10.71 -0.44
C LEU A 85 4.34 12.20 -0.60
N GLN A 86 3.91 12.85 -1.68
CA GLN A 86 3.96 14.32 -1.82
C GLN A 86 3.08 15.02 -0.77
#